data_AF-A0A2V6DFQ6-F1
#
_entry.id   AF-A0A2V6DFQ6-F1
#
_cell.length_a   1.000
_cell.length_b   1.000
_cell.length_c   1.000
_cell.angle_alpha   90.00
_cell.angle_beta   90.00
_cell.angle_gamma   90.00
#
_symmetry.space_group_name_H-M   'P 1'
#
loop_
_entity.id
_entity.type
_entity.pdbx_description
1 polymer ?
#
loop_
_entity_poly.entity_id
_entity_poly.type
_entity_poly.pdbx_seq_one_letter_code
_entity_poly.pdbx_strand_id
1 'polypeptide(L)'
;TIIADGAGGHLMQRGAVDLVMVGSDRTTRAGDVANKIGTYLKALAAKDNKVPFYVALPSSSFDWAIRDGSHIPIEERGAEEVKRADGWQDGRMWEVSLAPESSPAVNYGFDVTPRRLVTGLITERGVCKADEKSIIELFPEHAS
;
A
#
# COMPACT_ATOMS: atom_id res chain seq x y z
N THR A 1 -12.05 3.32 14.44
CA THR A 1 -12.53 1.92 14.46
C THR A 1 -11.46 1.03 13.87
N ILE A 2 -11.06 -0.03 14.56
CA ILE A 2 -10.20 -1.07 13.99
C ILE A 2 -11.11 -2.07 13.28
N ILE A 3 -10.71 -2.52 12.09
CA ILE A 3 -11.48 -3.44 11.27
C ILE A 3 -10.59 -4.58 10.78
N ALA A 4 -11.17 -5.72 10.47
CA ALA A 4 -10.48 -6.73 9.68
C ALA A 4 -10.18 -6.18 8.27
N ASP A 5 -9.05 -6.57 7.67
CA ASP A 5 -8.64 -6.10 6.35
C ASP A 5 -9.71 -6.22 5.28
N GLY A 6 -10.39 -7.38 5.24
CA GLY A 6 -11.43 -7.69 4.27
C GLY A 6 -12.70 -6.83 4.42
N ALA A 7 -12.91 -6.19 5.57
CA ALA A 7 -14.07 -5.34 5.79
C ALA A 7 -13.96 -3.97 5.10
N GLY A 8 -12.75 -3.56 4.68
CA GLY A 8 -12.52 -2.24 4.07
C GLY A 8 -13.39 -2.00 2.82
N GLY A 9 -13.42 -2.96 1.90
CA GLY A 9 -14.23 -2.86 0.69
C GLY A 9 -15.74 -2.81 0.98
N HIS A 10 -16.20 -3.57 1.98
CA HIS A 10 -17.61 -3.56 2.40
C HIS A 10 -18.04 -2.21 2.99
N LEU A 11 -17.15 -1.55 3.73
CA LEU A 11 -17.41 -0.19 4.24
C LEU A 11 -17.49 0.83 3.10
N MET A 12 -16.63 0.70 2.08
CA MET A 12 -16.71 1.55 0.87
C MET A 12 -18.04 1.34 0.13
N GLN A 13 -18.49 0.09 -0.03
CA GLN A 13 -19.80 -0.24 -0.63
C GLN A 13 -20.98 0.37 0.10
N ARG A 14 -20.86 0.58 1.42
CA ARG A 14 -21.89 1.21 2.25
C ARG A 14 -21.80 2.72 2.29
N GLY A 15 -20.87 3.33 1.55
CA GLY A 15 -20.62 4.77 1.61
C GLY A 15 -20.10 5.24 2.98
N ALA A 16 -19.48 4.34 3.75
CA ALA A 16 -18.92 4.65 5.07
C ALA A 16 -17.46 5.12 4.99
N VAL A 17 -16.92 5.31 3.79
CA VAL A 17 -15.55 5.74 3.53
C VAL A 17 -15.56 6.84 2.47
N ASP A 18 -15.10 8.04 2.84
CA ASP A 18 -15.03 9.18 1.91
C ASP A 18 -13.69 9.22 1.14
N LEU A 19 -12.63 8.63 1.70
CA LEU A 19 -11.27 8.72 1.22
C LEU A 19 -10.46 7.50 1.70
N VAL A 20 -9.60 6.98 0.84
CA VAL A 20 -8.52 6.05 1.24
C VAL A 20 -7.19 6.78 1.16
N MET A 21 -6.37 6.67 2.21
CA MET A 21 -5.02 7.20 2.25
C MET A 21 -4.07 6.14 2.81
N VAL A 22 -2.94 5.95 2.13
CA VAL A 22 -1.88 5.00 2.53
C VAL A 22 -0.51 5.66 2.43
N GLY A 23 0.51 5.01 3.00
CA GLY A 23 1.91 5.35 2.78
C GLY A 23 2.49 4.71 1.51
N SER A 24 3.80 4.85 1.34
CA SER A 24 4.58 4.17 0.30
C SER A 24 5.94 3.77 0.84
N ASP A 25 6.32 2.51 0.64
CA ASP A 25 7.69 2.05 0.83
C ASP A 25 8.57 2.44 -0.36
N ARG A 26 8.03 2.31 -1.58
CA ARG A 26 8.70 2.73 -2.82
C ARG A 26 7.70 3.13 -3.89
N THR A 27 7.92 4.26 -4.56
CA THR A 27 7.11 4.69 -5.70
C THR A 27 7.99 4.88 -6.93
N THR A 28 7.58 4.35 -8.08
CA THR A 28 8.33 4.52 -9.33
C THR A 28 8.26 5.96 -9.81
N ARG A 29 9.21 6.39 -10.64
CA ARG A 29 9.11 7.71 -11.30
C ARG A 29 7.88 7.85 -12.21
N ALA A 30 7.18 6.76 -12.52
CA ALA A 30 5.95 6.77 -13.31
C ALA A 30 4.67 6.74 -12.46
N GLY A 31 4.78 6.59 -11.14
CA GLY A 31 3.67 6.66 -10.18
C GLY A 31 3.11 5.31 -9.70
N ASP A 32 3.72 4.17 -10.05
CA ASP A 32 3.33 2.88 -9.45
C ASP A 32 3.86 2.79 -8.02
N VAL A 33 3.04 2.31 -7.10
CA VAL A 33 3.32 2.38 -5.66
C VAL A 33 3.47 0.98 -5.08
N ALA A 34 4.63 0.67 -4.54
CA ALA A 34 4.82 -0.47 -3.66
C ALA A 34 4.62 -0.05 -2.20
N ASN A 35 3.72 -0.76 -1.52
CA ASN A 35 3.38 -0.55 -0.12
C ASN A 35 2.96 -1.88 0.52
N LYS A 36 2.73 -1.89 1.84
CA LYS A 36 2.31 -3.07 2.61
C LYS A 36 1.24 -3.89 1.87
N ILE A 37 1.41 -5.22 1.88
CA ILE A 37 0.49 -6.18 1.24
C ILE A 37 -0.97 -5.90 1.62
N GLY A 38 -1.85 -5.97 0.63
CA GLY A 38 -3.25 -5.58 0.70
C GLY A 38 -3.53 -4.18 0.14
N THR A 39 -2.53 -3.30 -0.03
CA THR A 39 -2.74 -1.94 -0.57
C THR A 39 -3.42 -1.98 -1.94
N TYR A 40 -2.97 -2.86 -2.84
CA TYR A 40 -3.58 -3.07 -4.15
C TYR A 40 -5.06 -3.44 -4.07
N LEU A 41 -5.44 -4.32 -3.14
CA LEU A 41 -6.85 -4.72 -2.95
C LEU A 41 -7.71 -3.54 -2.46
N LYS A 42 -7.16 -2.70 -1.57
CA LYS A 42 -7.87 -1.49 -1.12
C LYS A 42 -8.01 -0.48 -2.26
N ALA A 43 -7.00 -0.34 -3.11
CA ALA A 43 -7.05 0.54 -4.29
C ALA A 43 -8.07 0.06 -5.34
N LEU A 44 -8.19 -1.25 -5.55
CA LEU A 44 -9.24 -1.84 -6.40
C LEU A 44 -10.64 -1.54 -5.84
N ALA A 45 -10.86 -1.81 -4.55
CA ALA A 45 -12.14 -1.55 -3.90
C ALA A 45 -12.50 -0.06 -3.93
N ALA A 46 -11.53 0.82 -3.68
CA ALA A 46 -11.73 2.27 -3.75
C ALA A 46 -12.17 2.71 -5.15
N LYS A 47 -11.48 2.21 -6.19
CA LYS A 47 -11.84 2.52 -7.58
C LYS A 47 -13.26 2.05 -7.93
N ASP A 48 -13.63 0.82 -7.56
CA ASP A 48 -14.95 0.26 -7.85
C ASP A 48 -16.08 1.07 -7.19
N ASN A 49 -15.83 1.53 -5.95
CA ASN A 49 -16.77 2.33 -5.17
C ASN A 49 -16.64 3.85 -5.39
N LYS A 50 -15.82 4.28 -6.35
CA LYS A 50 -15.56 5.70 -6.66
C LYS A 50 -15.06 6.52 -5.45
N VAL A 51 -14.35 5.86 -4.54
CA VAL A 51 -13.68 6.49 -3.40
C VAL A 51 -12.28 6.93 -3.85
N PRO A 52 -11.89 8.20 -3.65
CA PRO A 52 -10.54 8.66 -3.95
C PRO A 52 -9.47 7.91 -3.15
N PHE A 53 -8.37 7.54 -3.80
CA PHE A 53 -7.26 6.79 -3.22
C PHE A 53 -5.96 7.60 -3.32
N TYR A 54 -5.47 8.10 -2.19
CA TYR A 54 -4.24 8.90 -2.14
C TYR A 54 -3.10 8.14 -1.50
N VAL A 55 -1.89 8.44 -1.97
CA VAL A 55 -0.65 7.91 -1.40
C VAL A 55 0.16 9.08 -0.87
N ALA A 56 0.47 9.06 0.41
CA ALA A 56 1.33 10.05 1.05
C ALA A 56 2.76 9.49 1.16
N LEU A 57 3.73 10.22 0.62
CA LEU A 57 5.12 9.77 0.56
C LEU A 57 6.09 10.97 0.56
N PRO A 58 7.24 10.87 1.25
CA PRO A 58 8.31 11.83 1.06
C PRO A 58 8.99 11.62 -0.30
N SER A 59 9.64 12.66 -0.83
CA SER A 59 10.41 12.56 -2.08
C SER A 59 11.47 11.45 -2.07
N SER A 60 12.02 11.12 -0.90
CA SER A 60 12.98 10.02 -0.73
C SER A 60 12.41 8.63 -1.02
N SER A 61 11.08 8.48 -1.07
CA SER A 61 10.43 7.22 -1.43
C SER A 61 10.29 7.03 -2.95
N PHE A 62 10.59 8.05 -3.77
CA PHE A 62 10.66 7.87 -5.22
C PHE A 62 11.93 7.12 -5.60
N ASP A 63 11.76 6.05 -6.38
CA ASP A 63 12.84 5.36 -7.06
C ASP A 63 12.93 5.90 -8.50
N TRP A 64 13.86 6.81 -8.72
CA TRP A 64 14.09 7.47 -10.00
C TRP A 64 14.69 6.56 -11.07
N ALA A 65 15.18 5.37 -10.71
CA ALA A 65 15.71 4.40 -11.67
C ALA A 65 14.62 3.49 -12.23
N ILE A 66 13.52 3.28 -11.49
CA ILE A 66 12.44 2.37 -11.88
C ILE A 66 11.31 3.14 -12.54
N ARG A 67 10.93 2.72 -13.76
CA ARG A 67 9.75 3.25 -14.47
C ARG A 67 8.53 2.35 -14.33
N ASP A 68 8.70 1.03 -14.37
CA ASP A 68 7.62 0.04 -14.35
C ASP A 68 7.55 -0.62 -12.97
N GLY A 69 6.38 -0.58 -12.32
CA GLY A 69 6.17 -1.21 -11.01
C GLY A 69 6.48 -2.70 -10.96
N SER A 70 6.42 -3.43 -12.08
CA SER A 70 6.78 -4.86 -12.13
C SER A 70 8.28 -5.13 -11.89
N HIS A 71 9.12 -4.10 -11.98
CA HIS A 71 10.55 -4.20 -11.66
C HIS A 71 10.86 -3.93 -10.17
N ILE A 72 9.85 -3.62 -9.35
CA ILE A 72 10.05 -3.48 -7.90
C ILE A 72 10.23 -4.88 -7.29
N PRO A 73 11.37 -5.17 -6.63
CA PRO A 73 11.54 -6.43 -5.92
C PRO A 73 10.60 -6.48 -4.70
N ILE A 74 9.84 -7.57 -4.57
CA ILE A 74 8.95 -7.79 -3.44
C ILE A 74 9.61 -8.71 -2.43
N GLU A 75 9.66 -8.26 -1.17
CA GLU A 75 10.18 -9.04 -0.05
C GLU A 75 9.27 -10.24 0.26
N GLU A 76 9.85 -11.44 0.28
CA GLU A 76 9.23 -12.61 0.92
C GLU A 76 9.79 -12.76 2.34
N ARG A 77 8.89 -12.84 3.31
CA ARG A 77 9.18 -12.87 4.75
C ARG A 77 8.93 -14.26 5.32
N GLY A 78 9.31 -14.46 6.57
CA GLY A 78 9.13 -15.74 7.27
C GLY A 78 7.64 -16.15 7.35
N ALA A 79 7.38 -17.44 7.14
CA ALA A 79 6.05 -18.04 7.26
C ALA A 79 5.43 -17.88 8.67
N GLU A 80 6.27 -17.72 9.69
CA GLU A 80 5.81 -17.61 11.08
C GLU A 80 4.97 -16.35 11.34
N GLU A 81 5.19 -15.26 10.60
CA GLU A 81 4.36 -14.03 10.72
C GLU A 81 2.92 -14.24 10.24
N VAL A 82 2.65 -15.27 9.43
CA VAL A 82 1.30 -15.66 9.01
C VAL A 82 0.70 -16.69 9.98
N LYS A 83 1.56 -17.55 10.54
CA LYS A 83 1.16 -18.67 11.40
C LYS A 83 1.03 -18.28 12.88
N ARG A 84 1.54 -17.13 13.28
CA ARG A 84 1.47 -16.60 14.65
C ARG A 84 0.97 -15.17 14.64
N ALA A 85 0.28 -14.80 15.71
CA ALA A 85 -0.09 -13.42 15.94
C ALA A 85 0.05 -13.06 17.41
N ASP A 86 0.41 -11.80 17.61
CA ASP A 86 0.43 -11.15 18.89
C ASP A 86 -0.99 -10.65 19.25
N GLY A 87 -1.50 -11.08 20.40
CA GLY A 87 -2.80 -10.70 20.95
C GLY A 87 -2.65 -9.95 22.26
N TRP A 88 -3.52 -8.96 22.50
CA TRP A 88 -3.62 -8.27 23.78
C TRP A 88 -4.77 -8.86 24.60
N GLN A 89 -4.45 -9.41 25.76
CA GLN A 89 -5.44 -9.98 26.69
C GLN A 89 -5.03 -9.69 28.14
N ASP A 90 -5.99 -9.21 28.94
CA ASP A 90 -5.82 -8.95 30.38
C ASP A 90 -4.61 -8.08 30.73
N GLY A 91 -4.38 -7.04 29.91
CA GLY A 91 -3.28 -6.09 30.12
C GLY A 91 -1.89 -6.63 29.73
N ARG A 92 -1.83 -7.74 29.00
CA ARG A 92 -0.58 -8.40 28.59
C ARG A 92 -0.61 -8.80 27.11
N MET A 93 0.58 -8.89 26.53
CA MET A 93 0.80 -9.46 25.20
C MET A 93 0.91 -10.98 25.29
N TRP A 94 0.26 -11.69 24.37
CA TRP A 94 0.32 -13.13 24.20
C TRP A 94 0.62 -13.46 22.74
N GLU A 95 1.57 -14.34 22.48
CA GLU A 95 1.74 -14.92 21.14
C GLU A 95 0.81 -16.13 21.01
N VAL A 96 0.06 -16.20 19.91
CA VAL A 96 -0.89 -17.29 19.63
C VAL A 96 -0.59 -17.89 18.26
N SER A 97 -0.53 -19.22 18.19
CA SER A 97 -0.46 -19.94 16.92
C SER A 97 -1.83 -19.96 16.24
N LEU A 98 -1.88 -19.44 15.01
CA LEU A 98 -3.09 -19.33 14.19
C LEU A 98 -3.31 -20.54 13.27
N ALA A 99 -2.26 -21.32 13.01
CA ALA A 99 -2.30 -22.46 12.11
C ALA A 99 -1.47 -23.64 12.65
N PRO A 100 -1.74 -24.89 12.23
CA PRO A 100 -0.87 -26.02 12.52
C PRO A 100 0.57 -25.77 12.08
N GLU A 101 1.54 -26.29 12.81
CA GLU A 101 2.96 -26.09 12.53
C GLU A 101 3.37 -26.60 11.14
N SER A 102 2.75 -27.69 10.68
CA SER A 102 3.00 -28.30 9.37
C SER A 102 2.34 -27.60 8.20
N SER A 103 1.47 -26.61 8.43
CA SER A 103 0.81 -25.88 7.35
C SER A 103 1.81 -24.96 6.64
N PRO A 104 1.94 -25.06 5.29
CA PRO A 104 2.75 -24.12 4.54
C PRO A 104 2.08 -22.73 4.54
N ALA A 105 2.90 -21.67 4.53
CA ALA A 105 2.44 -20.30 4.39
C ALA A 105 3.35 -19.52 3.45
N VAL A 106 2.76 -18.57 2.73
CA VAL A 106 3.46 -17.62 1.87
C VAL A 106 3.23 -16.23 2.45
N ASN A 107 4.27 -15.43 2.51
CA ASN A 107 4.23 -14.13 3.15
C ASN A 107 4.97 -13.08 2.33
N TYR A 108 4.24 -12.39 1.45
CA TYR A 108 4.77 -11.21 0.76
C TYR A 108 4.61 -9.98 1.65
N GLY A 109 5.71 -9.27 1.89
CA GLY A 109 5.69 -8.06 2.73
C GLY A 109 4.97 -6.87 2.08
N PHE A 110 4.84 -6.87 0.76
CA PHE A 110 4.37 -5.74 -0.05
C PHE A 110 3.58 -6.21 -1.28
N ASP A 111 2.79 -5.31 -1.86
CA ASP A 111 2.26 -5.43 -3.22
C ASP A 111 2.50 -4.15 -4.01
N VAL A 112 2.29 -4.22 -5.33
CA VAL A 112 2.38 -3.06 -6.23
C VAL A 112 0.97 -2.63 -6.62
N THR A 113 0.64 -1.38 -6.31
CA THR A 113 -0.56 -0.69 -6.74
C THR A 113 -0.28 0.08 -8.03
N PRO A 114 -0.89 -0.29 -9.17
CA PRO A 114 -0.69 0.42 -10.43
C PRO A 114 -1.20 1.85 -10.35
N ARG A 115 -0.45 2.79 -10.91
CA ARG A 115 -0.75 4.23 -10.89
C ARG A 115 -2.17 4.62 -11.31
N ARG A 116 -2.79 3.82 -12.19
CA ARG A 116 -4.18 3.98 -12.67
C ARG A 116 -5.25 3.79 -11.58
N LEU A 117 -4.86 3.34 -10.39
CA LEU A 117 -5.71 3.21 -9.20
C LEU A 117 -5.48 4.34 -8.20
N VAL A 118 -4.44 5.16 -8.39
CA VAL A 118 -4.06 6.23 -7.47
C VAL A 118 -4.66 7.54 -7.96
N THR A 119 -5.44 8.20 -7.10
CA THR A 119 -6.01 9.53 -7.38
C THR A 119 -4.94 10.60 -7.35
N GLY A 120 -4.03 10.56 -6.38
CA GLY A 120 -2.93 11.53 -6.28
C GLY A 120 -1.85 11.10 -5.30
N LEU A 121 -0.66 11.66 -5.52
CA LEU A 121 0.50 11.52 -4.66
C LEU A 121 0.66 12.81 -3.84
N ILE A 122 0.79 12.66 -2.52
CA ILE A 122 0.96 13.76 -1.57
C ILE A 122 2.39 13.72 -1.07
N THR A 123 3.15 14.78 -1.35
CA THR A 123 4.57 14.91 -0.96
C THR A 123 4.79 16.18 -0.16
N GLU A 124 6.00 16.37 0.36
CA GLU A 124 6.38 17.64 1.00
C GLU A 124 6.41 18.83 0.04
N ARG A 125 6.37 18.59 -1.28
CA ARG A 125 6.32 19.64 -2.33
C ARG A 125 4.92 19.92 -2.86
N GLY A 126 3.90 19.20 -2.37
CA GLY A 126 2.51 19.38 -2.77
C GLY A 126 1.86 18.09 -3.26
N VAL A 127 0.78 18.24 -4.03
CA VAL A 127 -0.01 17.11 -4.54
C VAL A 127 0.09 17.06 -6.05
N CYS A 128 0.37 15.89 -6.61
CA CYS A 128 0.39 15.66 -8.05
C CYS A 128 -0.39 14.39 -8.43
N LYS A 129 -0.66 14.21 -9.72
CA LYS A 129 -1.18 12.94 -10.23
C LYS A 129 -0.09 11.87 -10.18
N ALA A 130 -0.50 10.61 -10.07
CA ALA A 130 0.40 9.46 -10.21
C ALA A 130 0.76 9.23 -11.68
N ASP A 131 1.46 10.19 -12.28
CA ASP A 131 2.05 10.08 -13.60
C ASP A 131 3.38 10.82 -13.66
N GLU A 132 4.27 10.34 -14.53
CA GLU A 132 5.64 10.83 -14.62
C GLU A 132 5.72 12.34 -14.91
N LYS A 133 4.83 12.86 -15.77
CA LYS A 133 4.82 14.27 -16.11
C LYS A 133 4.56 15.13 -14.86
N SER A 134 3.51 14.80 -14.12
CA SER A 134 3.11 15.55 -12.93
C SER A 134 4.13 15.39 -11.78
N ILE A 135 4.79 14.23 -11.69
CA ILE A 135 5.88 14.00 -10.73
C ILE A 135 7.08 14.89 -11.08
N ILE A 136 7.53 14.91 -12.34
CA ILE A 136 8.66 15.74 -12.78
C ILE A 136 8.35 17.25 -12.64
N GLU A 137 7.09 17.68 -12.81
CA GLU A 137 6.70 19.06 -12.53
C GLU A 137 6.93 19.47 -11.05
N LEU A 138 6.77 18.54 -10.08
CA LEU A 138 7.12 18.79 -8.68
C LEU A 138 8.62 18.59 -8.37
N PHE A 139 9.31 17.80 -9.19
CA PHE A 139 10.71 17.41 -9.00
C PHE A 139 11.55 17.65 -10.27
N PRO A 140 11.68 18.91 -10.73
CA PRO A 140 12.31 19.23 -12.01
C PRO A 140 13.79 18.85 -12.09
N GLU A 141 14.47 18.71 -10.95
CA GLU A 141 15.86 18.25 -10.88
C GLU A 141 16.06 16.80 -11.39
N HIS A 142 14.98 16.03 -11.52
CA HIS A 142 14.99 14.67 -12.04
C HIS A 142 14.52 14.57 -13.50
N ALA A 143 14.30 15.72 -14.17
CA ALA A 143 14.05 15.76 -15.60
C ALA A 143 15.34 15.35 -16.34
N SER A 144 15.37 14.13 -16.88
CA SER A 144 16.42 13.62 -17.78
C SER A 144 15.89 13.43 -19.18
#